data_AF-A0A379U645-F1
#
_entry.id   AF-A0A379U645-F1
#
_cell.length_a   1.000
_cell.length_b   1.000
_cell.length_c   1.000
_cell.angle_alpha   90.00
_cell.angle_beta   90.00
_cell.angle_gamma   90.00
#
_symmetry.space_group_name_H-M   'P 1'
#
loop_
_entity.id
_entity.type
_entity.pdbx_description
1 polymer ?
#
loop_
_entity_poly.entity_id
_entity_poly.type
_entity_poly.pdbx_seq_one_letter_code
_entity_poly.pdbx_strand_id
1 'polypeptide(L)'
;MLKIVKVYLAVKRRIQPGDKMAGRHGNKGVISKINPIEDMPYDENGTPVDIVLNPLGVPSRMNIGQILETHLGMAAKGIGDKINAMLNSSRKSRNCASSSSVPTIWALTFVRKST
;
A
#
# COMPACT_ATOMS: atom_id res chain seq x y z
N MET A 1 -34.20 -21.17 35.98
CA MET A 1 -33.87 -19.93 35.26
C MET A 1 -32.68 -20.21 34.35
N LEU A 2 -32.88 -20.37 33.05
CA LEU A 2 -31.80 -20.66 32.10
C LEU A 2 -31.17 -19.34 31.63
N LYS A 3 -29.84 -19.23 31.72
CA LYS A 3 -29.06 -18.05 31.28
C LYS A 3 -28.23 -18.43 30.06
N ILE A 4 -28.26 -17.57 29.05
CA ILE A 4 -27.52 -17.75 27.79
C ILE A 4 -26.34 -16.79 27.81
N VAL A 5 -25.15 -17.29 27.48
CA VAL A 5 -23.94 -16.49 27.29
C VAL A 5 -23.56 -16.54 25.82
N LYS A 6 -23.38 -15.36 25.20
CA LYS A 6 -22.88 -15.23 23.83
C LYS A 6 -21.41 -14.83 23.88
N VAL A 7 -20.55 -15.63 23.27
CA VAL A 7 -19.12 -15.32 23.11
C VAL A 7 -18.87 -15.00 21.65
N TYR A 8 -18.22 -13.87 21.40
CA TYR A 8 -17.82 -13.44 20.06
C TYR A 8 -16.31 -13.62 19.91
N LEU A 9 -15.90 -14.51 19.01
CA LEU A 9 -14.49 -14.72 18.69
C LEU A 9 -14.16 -14.02 17.37
N ALA A 10 -13.24 -13.05 17.43
CA ALA A 10 -12.68 -12.45 16.23
C ALA A 10 -11.43 -13.23 15.80
N VAL A 11 -11.43 -13.76 14.58
CA VAL A 11 -10.28 -14.46 13.99
C VAL A 11 -9.77 -13.68 12.78
N LYS A 12 -8.49 -13.30 12.79
CA LYS A 12 -7.82 -12.71 11.61
C LYS A 12 -7.28 -13.82 10.72
N ARG A 13 -7.92 -14.05 9.57
CA ARG A 13 -7.45 -14.99 8.55
C ARG A 13 -6.56 -14.27 7.54
N ARG A 14 -5.44 -14.89 7.16
CA ARG A 14 -4.59 -14.42 6.06
C ARG A 14 -5.00 -15.11 4.75
N ILE A 15 -4.65 -14.48 3.63
CA ILE A 15 -4.88 -15.02 2.30
C ILE A 15 -4.07 -16.31 2.11
N GLN A 16 -4.70 -17.34 1.57
CA GLN A 16 -4.10 -18.65 1.31
C GLN A 16 -4.39 -19.12 -0.12
N PRO A 17 -3.56 -20.00 -0.69
CA PRO A 17 -3.92 -20.72 -1.92
C PRO A 17 -5.26 -21.43 -1.74
N GLY A 18 -6.15 -21.31 -2.71
CA GLY A 18 -7.53 -21.79 -2.61
C GLY A 18 -8.56 -20.71 -2.26
N ASP A 19 -8.13 -19.53 -1.79
CA ASP A 19 -9.04 -18.41 -1.61
C ASP A 19 -9.55 -17.87 -2.95
N LYS A 20 -10.83 -17.49 -2.98
CA LYS A 20 -11.50 -16.98 -4.17
C LYS A 20 -11.43 -15.46 -4.21
N MET A 21 -10.88 -14.94 -5.30
CA MET A 21 -10.82 -13.52 -5.60
C MET A 21 -11.72 -13.19 -6.78
N ALA A 22 -12.30 -12.00 -6.78
CA ALA A 22 -13.10 -11.51 -7.90
C ALA A 22 -12.87 -10.01 -8.08
N GLY A 23 -12.81 -9.55 -9.32
CA GLY A 23 -12.81 -8.12 -9.64
C GLY A 23 -14.20 -7.61 -10.02
N ARG A 24 -14.29 -6.29 -10.21
CA ARG A 24 -15.56 -5.57 -10.46
C ARG A 24 -16.18 -5.89 -11.82
N HIS A 25 -15.37 -6.37 -12.76
CA HIS A 25 -15.78 -6.71 -14.13
C HIS A 25 -16.16 -8.19 -14.29
N GLY A 26 -16.47 -8.90 -13.20
CA GLY A 26 -16.90 -10.29 -13.25
C GLY A 26 -15.80 -11.32 -13.54
N ASN A 27 -14.53 -10.88 -13.54
CA ASN A 27 -13.37 -11.76 -13.53
C ASN A 27 -13.29 -12.47 -12.16
N LYS A 28 -13.36 -13.80 -12.17
CA LYS A 28 -13.26 -14.65 -10.99
C LYS A 28 -12.01 -15.51 -11.11
N GLY A 29 -11.26 -15.64 -10.01
CA GLY A 29 -10.06 -16.47 -9.92
C GLY A 29 -9.95 -17.10 -8.54
N VAL A 30 -9.29 -18.25 -8.47
CA VAL A 30 -8.85 -18.86 -7.22
C VAL A 30 -7.33 -18.71 -7.18
N ILE A 31 -6.78 -18.36 -6.02
CA ILE A 31 -5.34 -18.20 -5.87
C ILE A 31 -4.67 -19.57 -6.00
N SER A 32 -3.89 -19.77 -7.06
CA SER A 32 -3.22 -21.05 -7.32
C SER A 32 -1.96 -21.23 -6.48
N LYS A 33 -1.09 -20.21 -6.43
CA LYS A 33 0.20 -20.25 -5.75
C LYS A 33 0.61 -18.84 -5.31
N ILE A 34 1.26 -18.74 -4.16
CA ILE A 34 1.92 -17.52 -3.70
C ILE A 34 3.41 -17.70 -4.03
N ASN A 35 3.91 -16.92 -4.99
CA ASN A 35 5.32 -16.94 -5.37
C ASN A 35 6.10 -15.93 -4.51
N PRO A 36 7.40 -16.17 -4.27
CA PRO A 36 8.26 -15.19 -3.65
C PRO A 36 8.56 -14.03 -4.63
N ILE A 37 9.14 -12.95 -4.11
CA ILE A 37 9.25 -11.67 -4.84
C ILE A 37 10.22 -11.77 -6.02
N GLU A 38 11.26 -12.59 -5.89
CA GLU A 38 12.29 -12.86 -6.89
C GLU A 38 11.76 -13.55 -8.16
N ASP A 39 10.70 -14.35 -8.04
CA ASP A 39 10.11 -15.09 -9.16
C ASP A 39 9.08 -14.25 -9.94
N MET A 40 8.72 -13.07 -9.42
CA MET A 40 7.72 -12.22 -10.05
C MET A 40 8.33 -11.40 -11.19
N PRO A 41 7.56 -11.18 -12.27
CA PRO A 41 7.96 -10.23 -13.30
C PRO A 41 8.19 -8.84 -12.70
N TYR A 42 9.27 -8.19 -13.11
CA TYR A 42 9.66 -6.87 -12.66
C TYR A 42 9.68 -5.88 -13.82
N ASP A 43 9.42 -4.62 -13.49
CA ASP A 43 9.55 -3.49 -14.42
C ASP A 43 11.02 -3.04 -14.57
N GLU A 44 11.30 -2.16 -15.53
CA GLU A 44 12.64 -1.55 -15.74
C GLU A 44 13.16 -0.83 -14.50
N ASN A 45 12.24 -0.33 -13.66
CA ASN A 45 12.53 0.31 -12.39
C ASN A 45 12.77 -0.69 -11.23
N GLY A 46 12.80 -1.99 -11.51
CA GLY A 46 12.99 -3.06 -10.53
C GLY A 46 11.79 -3.30 -9.60
N THR A 47 10.63 -2.75 -9.93
CA THR A 47 9.41 -2.95 -9.11
C THR A 47 8.71 -4.24 -9.54
N PRO A 48 8.53 -5.23 -8.64
CA PRO A 48 7.84 -6.48 -8.94
C PRO A 48 6.32 -6.27 -9.06
N VAL A 49 5.65 -7.13 -9.82
CA VAL A 49 4.19 -7.15 -9.96
C VAL A 49 3.54 -7.97 -8.85
N ASP A 50 2.48 -7.45 -8.23
CA ASP A 50 1.78 -8.14 -7.12
C ASP A 50 0.89 -9.30 -7.58
N ILE A 51 0.20 -9.17 -8.72
CA ILE A 51 -0.79 -10.14 -9.21
C ILE A 51 -0.63 -10.32 -10.73
N VAL A 52 -0.51 -11.58 -11.16
CA VAL A 52 -0.48 -11.95 -12.58
C VAL A 52 -1.83 -12.55 -12.97
N LEU A 53 -2.46 -12.00 -14.01
CA LEU A 53 -3.75 -12.46 -14.54
C LEU A 53 -3.58 -13.10 -15.92
N ASN A 54 -4.40 -14.10 -16.21
CA ASN A 54 -4.40 -14.74 -17.53
C ASN A 54 -5.09 -13.83 -18.59
N PRO A 55 -4.39 -13.46 -19.69
CA PRO A 55 -4.96 -12.59 -20.72
C PRO A 55 -6.11 -13.24 -21.50
N LEU A 56 -6.16 -14.57 -21.61
CA LEU A 56 -7.18 -15.29 -22.39
C LEU A 56 -8.60 -15.12 -21.82
N GLY A 57 -8.73 -14.78 -20.54
CA GLY A 57 -10.02 -14.61 -19.88
C GLY A 57 -10.75 -13.32 -20.26
N VAL A 58 -10.04 -12.33 -20.81
CA VAL A 58 -10.57 -11.02 -21.15
C VAL A 58 -11.31 -10.98 -22.49
N PRO A 59 -10.75 -11.47 -23.62
CA PRO A 59 -11.44 -11.42 -24.92
C PRO A 59 -12.66 -12.34 -24.94
N SER A 60 -12.57 -13.53 -24.35
CA SER A 60 -13.67 -14.50 -24.33
C SER A 60 -14.92 -13.98 -23.59
N ARG A 61 -14.73 -13.14 -22.57
CA ARG A 61 -15.82 -12.58 -21.76
C ARG A 61 -16.19 -11.15 -22.13
N MET A 62 -15.50 -10.57 -23.12
CA MET A 62 -15.67 -9.19 -23.57
C MET A 62 -15.58 -8.16 -22.41
N ASN A 63 -14.73 -8.45 -21.41
CA ASN A 63 -14.55 -7.61 -20.22
C ASN A 63 -13.52 -6.50 -20.47
N ILE A 64 -13.69 -5.72 -21.54
CA ILE A 64 -12.75 -4.66 -21.96
C ILE A 64 -12.56 -3.61 -20.86
N GLY A 65 -13.59 -3.38 -20.03
CA GLY A 65 -13.54 -2.48 -18.89
C GLY A 65 -12.39 -2.78 -17.91
N GLN A 66 -12.01 -4.04 -17.73
CA GLN A 66 -10.87 -4.42 -16.89
C GLN A 66 -9.55 -3.87 -17.45
N ILE A 67 -9.39 -3.87 -18.77
CA ILE A 67 -8.20 -3.32 -19.42
C ILE A 67 -8.16 -1.80 -19.23
N LEU A 68 -9.29 -1.13 -19.45
CA LEU A 68 -9.40 0.33 -19.26
C LEU A 68 -9.13 0.72 -17.80
N GLU A 69 -9.68 -0.03 -16.84
CA GLU A 69 -9.42 0.17 -15.41
C GLU A 69 -7.93 0.03 -15.09
N THR A 70 -7.27 -0.99 -15.65
CA THR A 70 -5.83 -1.22 -15.42
C THR A 70 -4.98 -0.07 -15.99
N HIS A 71 -5.29 0.43 -17.19
CA HIS A 71 -4.55 1.53 -17.80
C HIS A 71 -4.74 2.84 -17.05
N LEU A 72 -5.99 3.19 -16.72
CA LEU A 72 -6.28 4.39 -15.95
C LEU A 72 -5.71 4.31 -14.53
N GLY A 73 -5.74 3.12 -13.91
CA GLY A 73 -5.11 2.87 -12.61
C GLY A 73 -3.61 3.08 -12.65
N MET A 74 -2.93 2.60 -13.69
CA MET A 74 -1.49 2.82 -13.88
C MET A 74 -1.16 4.31 -14.08
N ALA A 75 -1.94 5.02 -14.89
CA ALA A 75 -1.77 6.46 -15.10
C ALA A 75 -1.97 7.25 -13.80
N ALA A 76 -3.00 6.91 -13.02
CA ALA A 76 -3.27 7.53 -11.72
C ALA A 76 -2.13 7.28 -10.71
N LYS A 77 -1.59 6.05 -10.64
CA LYS A 77 -0.42 5.74 -9.83
C LYS A 77 0.79 6.59 -10.25
N GLY A 78 1.06 6.70 -11.55
CA GLY A 78 2.16 7.52 -12.05
C GLY A 78 2.05 9.00 -11.69
N ILE A 79 0.84 9.56 -11.64
CA ILE A 79 0.61 10.93 -11.13
C ILE A 79 0.89 10.98 -9.61
N GLY A 80 0.41 9.98 -8.86
CA GLY A 80 0.67 9.86 -7.42
C GLY A 80 2.15 9.79 -7.08
N ASP A 81 2.94 9.04 -7.86
CA ASP A 81 4.38 8.88 -7.66
C ASP A 81 5.14 10.20 -7.89
N LYS A 82 4.73 10.99 -8.90
CA LYS A 82 5.26 12.34 -9.13
C LYS A 82 4.99 13.28 -7.95
N ILE A 83 3.75 13.29 -7.45
CA ILE A 83 3.39 14.11 -6.28
C ILE A 83 4.19 13.68 -5.05
N ASN A 84 4.32 12.36 -4.83
CA ASN A 84 5.10 11.82 -3.73
C ASN A 84 6.57 12.25 -3.81
N ALA A 85 7.17 12.22 -5.00
CA ALA A 85 8.54 12.72 -5.21
C ALA A 85 8.67 14.22 -4.85
N MET A 86 7.71 15.06 -5.26
CA MET A 86 7.69 16.50 -4.93
C MET A 86 7.48 16.76 -3.43
N LEU A 87 6.67 15.95 -2.75
CA LEU A 87 6.47 16.05 -1.31
C LEU A 87 7.72 15.64 -0.54
N ASN A 88 8.40 14.59 -0.98
CA ASN A 88 9.61 14.09 -0.37
C ASN A 88 10.76 15.10 -0.49
N SER A 89 10.90 15.77 -1.64
CA SER A 89 11.87 16.85 -1.80
C SER A 89 11.55 18.06 -0.89
N SER A 90 10.28 18.45 -0.82
CA SER A 90 9.80 19.53 0.05
C SER A 90 9.89 19.22 1.55
N ARG A 91 9.81 17.94 1.93
CA ARG A 91 10.02 17.50 3.32
C ARG A 91 11.50 17.45 3.68
N LYS A 92 12.36 17.04 2.73
CA LYS A 92 13.82 17.03 2.92
C LYS A 92 14.36 18.45 3.12
N SER A 93 13.89 19.44 2.36
CA SER A 93 14.31 20.85 2.55
C SER A 93 13.87 21.41 3.91
N ARG A 94 12.62 21.15 4.34
CA ARG A 94 12.12 21.56 5.65
C ARG A 94 12.88 20.90 6.81
N ASN A 95 13.15 19.59 6.73
CA ASN A 95 13.91 18.88 7.77
C ASN A 95 15.38 19.32 7.82
N CYS A 96 15.95 19.79 6.71
CA CYS A 96 17.30 20.35 6.70
C CYS A 96 17.37 21.76 7.30
N ALA A 97 16.26 22.52 7.25
CA ALA A 97 16.13 23.81 7.92
C ALA A 97 15.92 23.67 9.44
N SER A 98 15.33 22.56 9.91
CA SER A 98 15.18 22.28 11.34
C SER A 98 16.39 21.59 11.98
N SER A 99 17.35 21.09 11.19
CA SER A 99 18.59 20.48 11.70
C SER A 99 19.78 21.44 11.75
N SER A 100 19.65 22.68 11.26
CA SER A 100 20.76 23.63 11.12
C SER A 100 20.82 24.76 12.16
N SER A 101 19.95 24.81 13.17
CA SER A 101 20.15 25.75 14.29
C SER A 101 19.31 25.40 15.54
N VAL A 102 19.87 24.56 16.40
CA VAL A 102 19.76 24.85 17.84
C VAL A 102 21.18 24.97 18.36
N PRO A 103 21.80 26.16 18.35
CA PRO A 103 22.97 26.38 19.20
C PRO A 103 22.51 26.15 20.64
N THR A 104 23.22 25.28 21.35
CA THR A 104 23.01 24.78 22.72
C THR A 104 23.07 25.88 23.81
N ILE A 105 22.88 27.15 23.45
CA ILE A 105 23.09 28.33 24.29
C ILE A 105 21.90 28.65 25.20
N TRP A 106 20.72 28.06 24.96
CA TRP A 106 19.50 28.31 25.76
C TRP A 106 19.19 27.26 26.84
N ALA A 107 20.16 26.43 27.23
CA ALA A 107 20.00 25.47 28.33
C ALA A 107 20.40 26.02 29.72
N LEU A 108 20.68 27.32 29.87
CA LEU A 108 21.26 27.88 31.10
C LEU A 108 20.56 29.14 31.64
N THR A 109 19.23 29.12 31.80
CA THR A 109 18.54 30.16 32.60
C THR A 109 17.30 29.63 33.33
N PHE A 110 17.43 28.54 34.07
CA PHE A 110 16.45 28.19 35.11
C PHE A 110 17.16 27.66 36.37
N VAL A 111 18.00 28.51 36.97
CA VAL A 111 18.47 28.32 38.34
C VAL A 111 18.01 29.53 39.17
N ARG A 112 17.08 29.23 40.07
CA ARG A 112 16.74 29.91 41.33
C ARG A 112 16.49 31.42 41.31
N LYS A 113 15.24 31.78 41.62
CA LYS A 113 14.91 32.33 42.95
C LYS A 113 13.39 32.27 43.20
N SER A 114 12.99 31.42 44.12
CA SER A 114 11.75 31.58 44.87
C SER A 114 12.14 31.57 46.33
N THR A 115 11.76 32.64 47.01
CA THR A 115 11.65 32.79 48.45
C THR A 115 10.91 31.62 49.07
#